data_AF-A0A7W1KX04-F1
#
_entry.id   AF-A0A7W1KX04-F1
#
_cell.length_a   1.000
_cell.length_b   1.000
_cell.length_c   1.000
_cell.angle_alpha   90.00
_cell.angle_beta   90.00
_cell.angle_gamma   90.00
#
_symmetry.space_group_name_H-M   'P 1'
#
loop_
_entity.id
_entity.type
_entity.pdbx_description
1 polymer ?
#
loop_
_entity_poly.entity_id
_entity_poly.type
_entity_poly.pdbx_seq_one_letter_code
_entity_poly.pdbx_strand_id
1 'polypeptide(L)'
;ELLCLIGAKLVGVYETAYQMKFDRDLQTRNIEGLAANCASLLSTSHRRHFVKSLITMLTEQRVAGEHPYEEEKLQGVLRDVTEQLGRSESGEY
;
A
#
# COMPACT_ATOMS: atom_id res chain seq x y z
N GLU A 1 12.94 -5.24 3.76
CA GLU A 1 12.76 -5.44 5.22
C GLU A 1 12.01 -4.29 5.92
N LEU A 2 12.52 -3.04 5.90
CA LEU A 2 11.85 -1.91 6.59
C LEU A 2 10.39 -1.67 6.12
N LEU A 3 10.12 -1.71 4.82
CA LEU A 3 8.77 -1.50 4.29
C LEU A 3 7.79 -2.59 4.77
N CYS A 4 8.24 -3.85 4.84
CA CYS A 4 7.41 -4.94 5.34
C CYS A 4 7.05 -4.76 6.83
N LEU A 5 8.01 -4.32 7.65
CA LEU A 5 7.75 -4.00 9.06
C LEU A 5 6.77 -2.84 9.24
N ILE A 6 6.90 -1.79 8.40
CA ILE A 6 5.93 -0.68 8.36
C ILE A 6 4.55 -1.21 7.97
N GLY A 7 4.47 -2.05 6.94
CA GLY A 7 3.23 -2.64 6.48
C GLY A 7 2.53 -3.47 7.56
N ALA A 8 3.26 -4.37 8.23
CA ALA A 8 2.71 -5.20 9.29
C ALA A 8 2.14 -4.38 10.45
N LYS A 9 2.83 -3.30 10.85
CA LYS A 9 2.33 -2.36 11.87
C LYS A 9 1.08 -1.62 11.38
N LEU A 10 1.08 -1.16 10.12
CA LEU A 10 -0.07 -0.46 9.54
C LEU A 10 -1.32 -1.33 9.47
N VAL A 11 -1.21 -2.62 9.12
CA VAL A 11 -2.34 -3.56 9.18
C VAL A 11 -2.90 -3.61 10.60
N GLY A 12 -2.06 -3.72 11.63
CA GLY A 12 -2.51 -3.72 13.02
C GLY A 12 -3.22 -2.42 13.44
N VAL A 13 -2.71 -1.27 13.01
CA VAL A 13 -3.35 0.03 13.25
C VAL A 13 -4.70 0.10 12.53
N TYR A 14 -4.77 -0.33 11.27
CA TYR A 14 -5.98 -0.29 10.46
C TYR A 14 -7.07 -1.21 11.04
N GLU A 15 -6.72 -2.44 11.42
CA GLU A 15 -7.63 -3.37 12.11
C GLU A 15 -8.21 -2.76 13.38
N THR A 16 -7.37 -2.09 14.18
CA THR A 16 -7.79 -1.44 15.43
C THR A 16 -8.73 -0.27 15.15
N ALA A 17 -8.40 0.57 14.15
CA ALA A 17 -9.19 1.73 13.78
C ALA A 17 -10.59 1.35 13.25
N TYR A 18 -10.69 0.25 12.51
CA TYR A 18 -11.93 -0.17 11.86
C TYR A 18 -12.61 -1.37 12.54
N GLN A 19 -12.12 -1.84 13.68
CA GLN A 19 -12.67 -2.96 14.45
C GLN A 19 -12.90 -4.21 13.59
N MET A 20 -11.92 -4.52 12.74
CA MET A 20 -11.96 -5.67 11.83
C MET A 20 -10.67 -6.49 11.92
N LYS A 21 -10.67 -7.66 11.28
CA LYS A 21 -9.50 -8.53 11.15
C LYS A 21 -9.28 -8.85 9.69
N PHE A 22 -8.03 -8.70 9.26
CA PHE A 22 -7.57 -9.19 7.97
C PHE A 22 -6.90 -10.56 8.15
N ASP A 23 -6.89 -11.35 7.09
CA ASP A 23 -6.04 -12.53 6.98
C ASP A 23 -4.57 -12.10 6.99
N ARG A 24 -3.87 -12.41 8.07
CA ARG A 24 -2.49 -11.97 8.28
C ARG A 24 -1.50 -12.58 7.29
N ASP A 25 -1.72 -13.80 6.84
CA ASP A 25 -0.84 -14.45 5.88
C ASP A 25 -1.03 -13.84 4.50
N LEU A 26 -2.28 -13.57 4.12
CA LEU A 26 -2.61 -12.88 2.88
C LEU A 26 -2.04 -11.46 2.85
N GLN A 27 -2.25 -10.69 3.91
CA GLN A 27 -1.72 -9.32 3.98
C GLN A 27 -0.19 -9.30 3.98
N THR A 28 0.46 -10.28 4.61
CA THR A 28 1.92 -10.40 4.57
C THR A 28 2.42 -10.56 3.14
N ARG A 29 1.80 -11.45 2.34
CA ARG A 29 2.15 -11.62 0.92
C ARG A 29 1.92 -10.36 0.10
N ASN A 30 0.79 -9.70 0.29
CA ASN A 30 0.46 -8.45 -0.40
C ASN A 30 1.45 -7.33 -0.05
N ILE A 31 1.85 -7.22 1.22
CA ILE A 31 2.84 -6.26 1.70
C ILE A 31 4.22 -6.53 1.09
N GLU A 32 4.66 -7.78 1.04
CA GLU A 32 5.93 -8.17 0.44
C GLU A 32 5.97 -7.83 -1.05
N GLY A 33 4.90 -8.15 -1.79
CA GLY A 33 4.77 -7.79 -3.20
C GLY A 33 4.80 -6.28 -3.41
N LEU A 34 4.05 -5.52 -2.60
CA LEU A 34 4.04 -4.06 -2.68
C LEU A 34 5.42 -3.47 -2.35
N ALA A 35 6.09 -3.98 -1.33
CA ALA A 35 7.42 -3.52 -0.92
C ALA A 35 8.47 -3.77 -2.01
N ALA A 36 8.42 -4.92 -2.68
CA ALA A 36 9.32 -5.25 -3.78
C ALA A 36 9.14 -4.29 -4.96
N ASN A 37 7.89 -4.04 -5.38
CA ASN A 37 7.58 -3.12 -6.47
C ASN A 37 7.84 -1.64 -6.12
N CYS A 38 7.70 -1.26 -4.84
CA CYS A 38 7.95 0.11 -4.41
C CYS A 38 9.45 0.46 -4.44
N ALA A 39 10.31 -0.51 -4.14
CA ALA A 39 11.76 -0.33 -4.18
C ALA A 39 12.31 -0.20 -5.61
N SER A 40 11.66 -0.82 -6.60
CA SER A 40 12.09 -0.76 -8.01
C SER A 40 11.63 0.49 -8.75
N LEU A 41 10.48 1.06 -8.38
CA LEU A 41 9.81 2.10 -9.18
C LEU A 41 10.11 3.54 -8.78
N LEU A 42 10.60 3.79 -7.56
CA LEU A 42 10.71 5.15 -7.04
C LEU A 42 12.18 5.49 -6.78
N SER A 43 12.55 6.77 -6.70
CA SER A 43 13.96 7.18 -6.48
C SER A 43 14.18 7.99 -5.20
N THR A 44 13.15 8.68 -4.68
CA THR A 44 13.34 9.64 -3.57
C THR A 44 12.30 9.57 -2.44
N SER A 45 11.16 8.89 -2.60
CA SER A 45 10.10 8.87 -1.56
C SER A 45 9.36 7.53 -1.40
N HIS A 46 10.11 6.42 -1.39
CA HIS A 46 9.57 5.05 -1.37
C HIS A 46 8.62 4.81 -0.20
N ARG A 47 8.99 5.29 1.01
CA ARG A 47 8.19 5.06 2.22
C ARG A 47 6.82 5.73 2.16
N ARG A 48 6.73 6.97 1.68
CA ARG A 48 5.45 7.70 1.61
C ARG A 48 4.51 7.08 0.58
N HIS A 49 5.06 6.73 -0.59
CA HIS A 49 4.30 6.05 -1.64
C HIS A 49 3.84 4.68 -1.16
N PHE A 50 4.72 3.88 -0.58
CA PHE A 50 4.39 2.58 0.01
C PHE A 50 3.24 2.69 1.01
N VAL A 51 3.34 3.61 1.99
CA VAL A 51 2.31 3.78 3.02
C VAL A 51 0.97 4.17 2.40
N LYS A 52 0.95 5.12 1.46
CA LYS A 52 -0.29 5.52 0.78
C LYS A 52 -0.89 4.38 -0.04
N SER A 53 -0.09 3.69 -0.84
CA SER A 53 -0.53 2.54 -1.64
C SER A 53 -1.10 1.43 -0.76
N LEU A 54 -0.44 1.12 0.35
CA LEU A 54 -0.94 0.13 1.30
C LEU A 54 -2.27 0.55 1.91
N ILE A 55 -2.44 1.81 2.32
CA ILE A 55 -3.72 2.31 2.86
C ILE A 55 -4.83 2.21 1.80
N THR A 56 -4.53 2.53 0.53
CA THR A 56 -5.47 2.37 -0.59
C THR A 56 -5.90 0.91 -0.72
N MET A 57 -4.96 -0.04 -0.72
CA MET A 57 -5.26 -1.48 -0.81
C MET A 57 -6.12 -1.96 0.36
N LEU A 58 -5.76 -1.62 1.60
CA LEU A 58 -6.53 -2.01 2.78
C LEU A 58 -7.94 -1.44 2.76
N THR A 59 -8.11 -0.23 2.21
CA THR A 59 -9.42 0.40 2.07
C THR A 59 -10.26 -0.28 1.00
N GLU A 60 -9.67 -0.63 -0.14
CA GLU A 60 -10.34 -1.43 -1.18
C GLU A 60 -10.80 -2.77 -0.60
N GLN A 61 -9.91 -3.52 0.06
CA GLN A 61 -10.21 -4.84 0.60
C GLN A 61 -11.21 -4.82 1.75
N ARG A 62 -11.22 -3.75 2.56
CA ARG A 62 -12.26 -3.57 3.58
C ARG A 62 -13.66 -3.50 2.96
N VAL A 63 -13.79 -2.93 1.76
CA VAL A 63 -15.08 -2.74 1.08
C VAL A 63 -15.43 -3.93 0.19
N ALA A 64 -14.46 -4.44 -0.57
CA ALA A 64 -14.66 -5.44 -1.62
C ALA A 64 -14.35 -6.89 -1.17
N GLY A 65 -13.78 -7.07 0.02
CA GLY A 65 -13.28 -8.35 0.51
C GLY A 65 -11.78 -8.53 0.23
N GLU A 66 -11.15 -9.40 1.02
CA GLU A 66 -9.72 -9.68 0.90
C GLU A 66 -9.41 -10.54 -0.33
N HIS A 67 -8.30 -10.23 -1.00
CA HIS A 67 -7.84 -10.98 -2.16
C HIS A 67 -6.31 -10.87 -2.32
N PRO A 68 -5.65 -11.80 -3.01
CA PRO A 68 -4.25 -11.63 -3.39
C PRO A 68 -4.13 -10.49 -4.42
N TYR A 69 -3.06 -9.71 -4.33
CA TYR A 69 -2.71 -8.74 -5.37
C TYR A 69 -1.62 -9.33 -6.27
N GLU A 70 -1.97 -9.53 -7.55
CA GLU A 70 -1.00 -9.85 -8.59
C GLU A 70 -0.07 -8.66 -8.86
N GLU A 71 1.12 -8.95 -9.38
CA GLU A 71 2.18 -7.96 -9.61
C GLU A 71 1.71 -6.76 -10.46
N GLU A 72 0.95 -7.02 -11.53
CA GLU A 72 0.39 -5.97 -12.40
C GLU A 72 -0.54 -5.00 -11.62
N LYS A 73 -1.36 -5.55 -10.70
CA LYS A 73 -2.26 -4.73 -9.88
C LYS A 73 -1.47 -3.90 -8.87
N LEU A 74 -0.41 -4.46 -8.28
CA LEU A 74 0.48 -3.74 -7.36
C LEU A 74 1.18 -2.56 -8.03
N GLN A 75 1.68 -2.77 -9.25
CA GLN A 75 2.29 -1.70 -10.05
C GLN A 75 1.28 -0.61 -10.40
N GLY A 76 0.04 -0.99 -10.74
CA GLY A 76 -1.07 -0.05 -10.97
C GLY A 76 -1.32 0.83 -9.75
N VAL A 77 -1.49 0.24 -8.57
CA VAL A 77 -1.71 0.99 -7.32
C VAL A 77 -0.55 1.95 -7.01
N LEU A 78 0.70 1.53 -7.24
CA LEU A 78 1.87 2.39 -7.03
C LEU A 78 1.92 3.56 -8.01
N ARG A 79 1.61 3.32 -9.29
CA ARG A 79 1.56 4.38 -10.31
C ARG A 79 0.48 5.40 -9.98
N ASP A 80 -0.72 4.95 -9.66
CA ASP A 80 -1.84 5.85 -9.34
C ASP A 80 -1.53 6.74 -8.14
N VAL A 81 -0.90 6.19 -7.10
CA VAL A 81 -0.45 6.96 -5.93
C VAL A 81 0.68 7.93 -6.29
N THR A 82 1.59 7.53 -7.18
CA THR A 82 2.68 8.40 -7.65
C THR A 82 2.12 9.60 -8.42
N GLU A 83 1.15 9.38 -9.32
CA GLU A 83 0.47 10.46 -10.04
C GLU A 83 -0.29 11.40 -9.09
N GLN A 84 -1.02 10.86 -8.11
CA GLN A 84 -1.73 11.66 -7.11
C GLN A 84 -0.77 12.51 -6.27
N LEU A 85 0.38 11.95 -5.90
CA LEU A 85 1.41 12.65 -5.15
C LEU A 85 2.09 13.74 -5.98
N GLY A 86 2.42 13.45 -7.25
CA GLY A 86 2.95 14.44 -8.17
C GLY A 86 1.99 15.63 -8.37
N ARG A 87 0.70 15.37 -8.59
CA ARG A 87 -0.32 16.43 -8.70
C ARG A 87 -0.47 17.27 -7.43
N SER A 88 -0.35 16.63 -6.26
CA SER A 88 -0.41 17.34 -4.97
C SER A 88 0.81 18.23 -4.73
N GLU A 89 1.96 17.90 -5.33
CA GLU A 89 3.22 18.66 -5.20
C GLU A 89 3.34 19.77 -6.26
N SER A 90 2.70 19.60 -7.43
CA SER A 90 2.68 20.61 -8.50
C SER A 90 1.69 21.75 -8.29
N GLY A 91 0.79 21.67 -7.29
CA GLY A 91 -0.02 22.79 -6.80
C GLY A 91 -0.42 23.84 -7.84
N GLU A 92 -1.24 23.48 -8.82
CA GLU A 92 -2.07 24.47 -9.50
C GLU A 92 -3.08 25.00 -8.47
N TYR A 93 -2.81 26.20 -7.97
CA TYR A 93 -3.75 27.06 -7.25
C TYR A 93 -4.47 27.99 -8.24
#